data_AF-A0A2V5MCR0-F1
#
_entry.id   AF-A0A2V5MCR0-F1
#
_cell.length_a   1.000
_cell.length_b   1.000
_cell.length_c   1.000
_cell.angle_alpha   90.00
_cell.angle_beta   90.00
_cell.angle_gamma   90.00
#
_symmetry.space_group_name_H-M   'P 1'
#
loop_
_entity.id
_entity.type
_entity.pdbx_description
1 polymer ?
#
loop_
_entity_poly.entity_id
_entity_poly.type
_entity_poly.pdbx_seq_one_letter_code
_entity_poly.pdbx_strand_id
1 'polypeptide(L)'
;MKTLALFSILCFGSLALAEDFKTIDGKEYKNVTVRRVEPDGIVLSSKSGISKVYFTELPKDVQERFHYVEQTPNMEALRKKPDATEPMAISGIETLPPITVKLNDELLNALRMTDKLDTLYKRGCSSAELIAAALPVESVIMNLQKKLPKTDPRHDLLVNTFEAYQNAAAVMKANEQGKGNGERPIALIATAQLRKHLLTKILEGSMTPEEKTFYYGWRKALTNP
;
A
#
# COMPACT_ATOMS: atom_id res chain seq x y z
N MET A 1 40.35 12.11 -22.36
CA MET A 1 40.14 11.60 -20.99
C MET A 1 38.66 11.21 -20.89
N LYS A 2 38.35 9.91 -21.00
CA LYS A 2 38.03 8.99 -19.87
C LYS A 2 36.65 9.32 -19.26
N THR A 3 35.63 8.47 -19.20
CA THR A 3 35.41 7.07 -19.62
C THR A 3 33.90 6.80 -19.49
N LEU A 4 33.37 5.95 -20.37
CA LEU A 4 32.00 5.44 -20.37
C LEU A 4 31.71 4.63 -19.09
N ALA A 5 30.65 4.95 -18.35
CA ALA A 5 30.21 4.16 -17.19
C ALA A 5 29.18 3.11 -17.65
N LEU A 6 29.65 1.87 -17.70
CA LEU A 6 28.96 0.65 -18.06
C LEU A 6 27.95 0.28 -16.95
N PHE A 7 26.65 0.30 -17.23
CA PHE A 7 25.63 -0.31 -16.37
C PHE A 7 25.65 -1.82 -16.59
N SER A 8 26.47 -2.53 -15.81
CA SER A 8 26.42 -4.00 -15.75
C SER A 8 25.20 -4.44 -14.95
N ILE A 9 24.14 -4.83 -15.67
CA ILE A 9 23.05 -5.65 -15.12
C ILE A 9 23.65 -7.03 -14.85
N LEU A 10 24.00 -7.30 -13.60
CA LEU A 10 24.46 -8.61 -13.18
C LEU A 10 23.22 -9.48 -12.89
N CYS A 11 22.82 -10.27 -13.89
CA CYS A 11 21.88 -11.36 -13.73
C CYS A 11 22.50 -12.43 -12.81
N PHE A 12 22.22 -12.37 -11.51
CA PHE A 12 22.44 -13.52 -10.64
C PHE A 12 21.24 -14.45 -10.77
N GLY A 13 21.46 -15.58 -11.43
CA GLY A 13 20.51 -16.68 -11.43
C GLY A 13 20.19 -17.10 -9.99
N SER A 14 18.91 -17.31 -9.70
CA SER A 14 18.46 -17.85 -8.43
C SER A 14 19.07 -19.23 -8.21
N LEU A 15 20.12 -19.30 -7.39
CA LEU A 15 20.48 -20.52 -6.68
C LEU A 15 19.38 -20.78 -5.65
N ALA A 16 18.35 -21.53 -6.08
CA ALA A 16 17.33 -22.06 -5.20
C ALA A 16 17.91 -23.24 -4.41
N LEU A 17 18.80 -22.95 -3.46
CA LEU A 17 19.20 -23.90 -2.43
C LEU A 17 18.29 -23.70 -1.22
N ALA A 18 17.88 -24.81 -0.63
CA ALA A 18 17.25 -24.80 0.69
C ALA A 18 18.33 -24.42 1.70
N GLU A 19 18.11 -23.32 2.40
CA GLU A 19 19.02 -22.76 3.38
C GLU A 19 18.52 -23.05 4.79
N ASP A 20 19.47 -23.32 5.68
CA ASP A 20 19.25 -23.40 7.11
C ASP A 20 20.09 -22.30 7.76
N PHE A 21 19.45 -21.40 8.51
CA PHE A 21 20.17 -20.40 9.29
C PHE A 21 19.38 -19.98 10.52
N LYS A 22 20.10 -19.40 11.47
CA LYS A 22 19.56 -18.87 12.72
C LYS A 22 19.80 -17.38 12.73
N THR A 23 18.77 -16.61 13.02
CA THR A 23 18.90 -15.16 13.25
C THR A 23 19.65 -14.89 14.56
N ILE A 24 20.15 -13.67 14.73
CA ILE A 24 20.91 -13.27 15.93
C ILE A 24 20.06 -13.32 17.21
N ASP A 25 18.73 -13.25 17.11
CA ASP A 25 17.79 -13.36 18.22
C ASP A 25 17.41 -14.82 18.56
N GLY A 26 17.91 -15.77 17.78
CA GLY A 26 17.71 -17.19 18.00
C GLY A 26 16.55 -17.83 17.23
N LYS A 27 15.83 -17.10 16.38
CA LYS A 27 14.82 -17.70 15.49
C LYS A 27 15.48 -18.54 14.40
N GLU A 28 15.08 -19.80 14.31
CA GLU A 28 15.60 -20.78 13.35
C GLU A 28 14.76 -20.86 12.09
N TYR A 29 15.41 -20.77 10.94
CA TYR A 29 14.84 -21.00 9.62
C TYR A 29 15.45 -22.29 9.06
N LYS A 30 14.59 -23.27 8.77
CA LYS A 30 14.99 -24.58 8.25
C LYS A 30 14.28 -24.88 6.95
N ASN A 31 15.01 -25.42 5.99
CA ASN A 31 14.54 -25.80 4.67
C ASN A 31 13.78 -24.65 3.99
N VAL A 32 14.35 -23.45 4.06
CA VAL A 32 13.77 -22.25 3.46
C VAL A 32 14.44 -21.95 2.13
N THR A 33 13.67 -21.56 1.12
CA THR A 33 14.22 -21.12 -0.17
C THR A 33 14.28 -19.61 -0.18
N VAL A 34 15.45 -19.04 -0.45
CA VAL A 34 15.58 -17.61 -0.71
C VAL A 34 14.98 -17.31 -2.08
N ARG A 35 13.88 -16.56 -2.09
CA ARG A 35 13.14 -16.19 -3.31
C ARG A 35 13.69 -14.91 -3.94
N ARG A 36 14.09 -13.95 -3.11
CA ARG A 36 14.60 -12.66 -3.56
C ARG A 36 15.46 -12.02 -2.47
N VAL A 37 16.50 -11.30 -2.90
CA VAL A 37 17.28 -10.40 -2.06
C VAL A 37 16.78 -8.97 -2.29
N GLU A 38 16.44 -8.28 -1.20
CA GLU A 38 16.03 -6.88 -1.17
C GLU A 38 17.13 -6.02 -0.54
N PRO A 39 17.11 -4.67 -0.66
CA PRO A 39 18.18 -3.82 -0.12
C PRO A 39 18.39 -3.95 1.40
N ASP A 40 17.34 -4.33 2.14
CA ASP A 40 17.29 -4.38 3.60
C ASP A 40 17.13 -5.81 4.16
N GLY A 41 17.00 -6.83 3.31
CA GLY A 41 16.84 -8.21 3.77
C GLY A 41 16.61 -9.23 2.66
N ILE A 42 16.25 -10.44 3.06
CA ILE A 42 15.96 -11.57 2.18
C ILE A 42 14.52 -12.04 2.35
N VAL A 43 13.89 -12.41 1.23
CA VAL A 43 12.56 -13.00 1.21
C VAL A 43 12.71 -14.50 1.11
N LEU A 44 12.15 -15.21 2.08
CA LEU A 44 12.19 -16.65 2.23
C LEU A 44 10.82 -17.25 1.93
N SER A 45 10.80 -18.42 1.29
CA SER A 45 9.62 -19.29 1.25
C SER A 45 9.88 -20.59 2.00
N SER A 46 8.95 -21.00 2.84
CA SER A 46 8.93 -22.29 3.54
C SER A 46 7.59 -23.00 3.28
N LYS A 47 7.42 -24.21 3.84
CA LYS A 47 6.12 -24.90 3.85
C LYS A 47 5.03 -24.14 4.59
N SER A 48 5.40 -23.25 5.52
CA SER A 48 4.46 -22.45 6.32
C SER A 48 4.16 -21.07 5.72
N GLY A 49 4.79 -20.71 4.60
CA GLY A 49 4.50 -19.47 3.87
C GLY A 49 5.75 -18.68 3.49
N ILE A 50 5.54 -17.40 3.16
CA ILE A 50 6.60 -16.47 2.77
C ILE A 50 6.89 -15.54 3.94
N SER A 51 8.17 -15.30 4.24
CA SER A 51 8.60 -14.39 5.30
C SER A 51 9.80 -13.57 4.85
N LYS A 52 9.84 -12.30 5.23
CA LYS A 52 11.02 -11.44 5.06
C LYS A 52 11.88 -11.50 6.32
N VAL A 53 13.20 -11.59 6.14
CA VAL A 53 14.19 -11.51 7.21
C VAL A 53 15.15 -10.38 6.90
N TYR A 54 15.28 -9.41 7.80
CA TYR A 54 16.16 -8.26 7.59
C TYR A 54 17.62 -8.66 7.72
N PHE A 55 18.52 -8.03 6.95
CA PHE A 55 19.95 -8.32 7.05
C PHE A 55 20.49 -8.07 8.45
N THR A 56 19.97 -7.07 9.15
CA THR A 56 20.35 -6.76 10.54
C THR A 56 19.97 -7.84 11.54
N GLU A 57 19.05 -8.74 11.19
CA GLU A 57 18.64 -9.88 12.03
C GLU A 57 19.44 -11.15 11.68
N LEU A 58 20.24 -11.11 10.61
CA LEU A 58 21.06 -12.22 10.16
C LEU A 58 22.46 -12.18 10.80
N PRO A 59 23.07 -13.33 11.06
CA PRO A 59 24.49 -13.42 11.37
C PRO A 59 25.36 -12.76 10.28
N LYS A 60 26.51 -12.22 10.66
CA LYS A 60 27.40 -11.50 9.72
C LYS A 60 27.83 -12.36 8.54
N ASP A 61 28.14 -13.63 8.78
CA ASP A 61 28.47 -14.60 7.75
C ASP A 61 27.33 -14.77 6.73
N VAL A 62 26.08 -14.73 7.18
CA VAL A 62 24.91 -14.77 6.27
C VAL A 62 24.74 -13.43 5.54
N GLN A 63 24.93 -12.30 6.20
CA GLN A 63 24.90 -10.97 5.56
C GLN A 63 25.94 -10.86 4.43
N GLU A 64 27.16 -11.35 4.67
CA GLU A 64 28.28 -11.36 3.73
C GLU A 64 27.98 -12.20 2.49
N ARG A 65 27.31 -13.36 2.65
CA ARG A 65 26.87 -14.21 1.53
C ARG A 65 25.94 -13.50 0.55
N PHE A 66 25.17 -12.52 1.04
CA PHE A 66 24.25 -11.74 0.21
C PHE A 66 24.79 -10.35 -0.13
N HIS A 67 26.08 -10.09 0.14
CA HIS A 67 26.76 -8.84 -0.18
C HIS A 67 26.07 -7.60 0.42
N TYR A 68 25.50 -7.74 1.62
CA TYR A 68 24.92 -6.60 2.32
C TYR A 68 25.99 -5.56 2.68
N VAL A 69 25.75 -4.30 2.30
CA VAL A 69 26.54 -3.14 2.73
C VAL A 69 25.64 -2.28 3.59
N GLU A 70 26.02 -2.04 4.84
CA GLU A 70 25.24 -1.23 5.78
C GLU A 70 25.12 0.21 5.25
N GLN A 71 23.91 0.63 4.84
CA GLN A 71 23.65 1.97 4.31
C GLN A 71 23.09 2.90 5.41
N THR A 72 23.66 4.10 5.47
CA THR A 72 23.51 5.23 6.41
C THR A 72 22.05 5.77 6.60
N PRO A 73 21.78 6.68 7.56
CA PRO A 73 20.61 6.70 8.47
C PRO A 73 19.24 7.05 7.87
N ASN A 74 19.08 7.16 6.55
CA ASN A 74 17.76 7.32 5.94
C ASN A 74 16.85 6.07 6.07
N MET A 75 17.42 4.92 6.43
CA MET A 75 16.67 3.73 6.84
C MET A 75 16.26 3.73 8.30
N GLU A 76 16.71 4.69 9.11
CA GLU A 76 16.29 4.85 10.51
C GLU A 76 14.82 5.32 10.61
N ALA A 77 14.31 5.94 9.54
CA ALA A 77 12.88 6.20 9.37
C ALA A 77 12.07 4.92 9.07
N LEU A 78 12.69 3.88 8.50
CA LEU A 78 12.16 2.52 8.39
C LEU A 78 12.44 1.66 9.66
N ARG A 79 13.33 2.10 10.56
CA ARG A 79 13.67 1.44 11.85
C ARG A 79 12.57 1.52 12.91
N LYS A 80 11.46 2.21 12.68
CA LYS A 80 10.26 1.92 13.49
C LYS A 80 9.71 0.57 13.02
N LYS A 81 10.34 -0.51 13.53
CA LYS A 81 9.68 -1.79 13.72
C LYS A 81 8.28 -1.46 14.26
N PRO A 82 7.18 -1.84 13.59
CA PRO A 82 5.98 -2.11 14.36
C PRO A 82 6.45 -3.06 15.46
N ASP A 83 6.11 -2.73 16.70
CA ASP A 83 6.44 -3.57 17.86
C ASP A 83 6.24 -5.04 17.45
N ALA A 84 7.24 -5.90 17.61
CA ALA A 84 7.24 -7.27 17.04
C ALA A 84 6.09 -8.15 17.58
N THR A 85 5.30 -7.59 18.47
CA THR A 85 4.05 -8.02 19.09
C THR A 85 2.79 -7.68 18.28
N GLU A 86 2.79 -6.71 17.36
CA GLU A 86 1.59 -6.34 16.60
C GLU A 86 1.40 -7.27 15.39
N PRO A 87 0.23 -7.95 15.27
CA PRO A 87 -0.03 -8.85 14.15
C PRO A 87 -0.08 -8.07 12.82
N MET A 88 0.41 -8.69 11.74
CA MET A 88 0.42 -8.12 10.39
C MET A 88 -0.80 -8.58 9.57
N ALA A 89 -1.37 -7.69 8.76
CA ALA A 89 -2.49 -8.00 7.87
C ALA A 89 -2.03 -8.59 6.54
N ILE A 90 -2.86 -9.44 5.93
CA ILE A 90 -2.64 -10.06 4.62
C ILE A 90 -3.45 -9.28 3.58
N SER A 91 -2.78 -8.70 2.58
CA SER A 91 -3.42 -7.82 1.59
C SER A 91 -3.89 -8.53 0.30
N GLY A 92 -3.63 -9.83 0.16
CA GLY A 92 -3.91 -10.60 -1.06
C GLY A 92 -3.11 -10.19 -2.31
N ILE A 93 -2.29 -9.13 -2.21
CA ILE A 93 -1.38 -8.61 -3.24
C ILE A 93 0.05 -8.74 -2.72
N GLU A 94 0.81 -9.67 -3.30
CA GLU A 94 2.15 -10.06 -2.86
C GLU A 94 3.18 -8.93 -2.93
N THR A 95 2.93 -7.90 -3.75
CA THR A 95 3.85 -6.79 -3.97
C THR A 95 3.65 -5.61 -3.00
N LEU A 96 2.62 -5.66 -2.15
CA LEU A 96 2.36 -4.58 -1.20
C LEU A 96 3.24 -4.72 0.06
N PRO A 97 3.73 -3.60 0.61
CA PRO A 97 4.43 -3.65 1.88
C PRO A 97 3.48 -4.15 2.98
N PRO A 98 3.96 -4.88 3.98
CA PRO A 98 3.08 -5.36 5.04
C PRO A 98 2.63 -4.19 5.94
N ILE A 99 1.41 -4.25 6.46
CA ILE A 99 0.87 -3.29 7.45
C ILE A 99 0.36 -4.05 8.67
N THR A 100 0.27 -3.37 9.82
CA THR A 100 -0.30 -3.97 11.03
C THR A 100 -1.81 -4.20 10.86
N VAL A 101 -2.37 -5.21 11.54
CA VAL A 101 -3.82 -5.45 11.61
C VAL A 101 -4.55 -4.20 12.10
N LYS A 102 -3.97 -3.51 13.08
CA LYS A 102 -4.51 -2.23 13.56
C LYS A 102 -4.63 -1.19 12.45
N LEU A 103 -3.57 -0.96 11.67
CA LEU A 103 -3.63 -0.01 10.55
C LEU A 103 -4.63 -0.49 9.48
N ASN A 104 -4.70 -1.79 9.22
CA ASN A 104 -5.66 -2.37 8.29
C ASN A 104 -7.12 -2.11 8.71
N ASP A 105 -7.44 -2.31 9.99
CA ASP A 105 -8.76 -2.07 10.56
C ASP A 105 -9.11 -0.58 10.56
N GLU A 106 -8.14 0.29 10.88
CA GLU A 106 -8.33 1.74 10.80
C GLU A 106 -8.66 2.19 9.36
N LEU A 107 -7.98 1.64 8.35
CA LEU A 107 -8.25 1.91 6.94
C LEU A 107 -9.64 1.40 6.52
N LEU A 108 -10.01 0.17 6.90
CA LEU A 108 -11.34 -0.39 6.62
C LEU A 108 -12.45 0.45 7.25
N ASN A 109 -12.26 0.89 8.49
CA ASN A 109 -13.22 1.76 9.18
C ASN A 109 -13.35 3.12 8.49
N ALA A 110 -12.24 3.73 8.05
CA ALA A 110 -12.28 4.96 7.28
C ALA A 110 -13.06 4.80 5.97
N LEU A 111 -12.91 3.67 5.26
CA LEU A 111 -13.69 3.37 4.06
C LEU A 111 -15.18 3.23 4.36
N ARG A 112 -15.55 2.57 5.47
CA ARG A 112 -16.96 2.48 5.91
C ARG A 112 -17.56 3.85 6.22
N MET A 113 -16.78 4.79 6.76
CA MET A 113 -17.26 6.16 6.98
C MET A 113 -17.71 6.84 5.68
N THR A 114 -17.10 6.47 4.54
CA THR A 114 -17.51 7.00 3.23
C THR A 114 -18.85 6.43 2.72
N ASP A 115 -19.37 5.33 3.27
CA ASP A 115 -20.71 4.78 2.91
C ASP A 115 -21.82 5.81 3.14
N LYS A 116 -21.63 6.67 4.15
CA LYS A 116 -22.54 7.78 4.42
C LYS A 116 -22.56 8.79 3.27
N LEU A 117 -21.41 9.08 2.67
CA LEU A 117 -21.30 9.99 1.52
C LEU A 117 -22.00 9.39 0.30
N ASP A 118 -21.81 8.10 0.05
CA ASP A 118 -22.49 7.38 -1.04
C ASP A 118 -24.01 7.43 -0.88
N THR A 119 -24.49 7.20 0.35
CA THR A 119 -25.91 7.21 0.67
C THR A 119 -26.52 8.61 0.52
N LEU A 120 -25.84 9.64 1.01
CA LEU A 120 -26.29 11.02 0.84
C LEU A 120 -26.38 11.41 -0.64
N TYR A 121 -25.34 11.12 -1.42
CA TYR A 121 -25.31 11.43 -2.84
C TYR A 121 -26.44 10.73 -3.61
N LYS A 122 -26.66 9.43 -3.35
CA LYS A 122 -27.73 8.64 -3.95
C LYS A 122 -29.13 9.20 -3.65
N ARG A 123 -29.32 9.78 -2.45
CA ARG A 123 -30.58 10.40 -2.04
C ARG A 123 -30.79 11.81 -2.60
N GLY A 124 -29.81 12.36 -3.32
CA GLY A 124 -29.90 13.70 -3.91
C GLY A 124 -29.62 14.83 -2.92
N CYS A 125 -28.64 14.65 -2.03
CA CYS A 125 -28.23 15.70 -1.09
C CYS A 125 -27.71 16.96 -1.81
N SER A 126 -27.71 18.07 -1.07
CA SER A 126 -27.03 19.32 -1.42
C SER A 126 -25.52 19.22 -1.26
N SER A 127 -24.78 20.18 -1.82
CA SER A 127 -23.34 20.32 -1.62
C SER A 127 -23.00 20.57 -0.15
N ALA A 128 -23.80 21.36 0.56
CA ALA A 128 -23.60 21.66 1.98
C ALA A 128 -23.70 20.40 2.86
N GLU A 129 -24.70 19.54 2.61
CA GLU A 129 -24.85 18.26 3.32
C GLU A 129 -23.68 17.32 3.03
N LEU A 130 -23.24 17.23 1.78
CA LEU A 130 -22.12 16.38 1.40
C LEU A 130 -20.81 16.85 2.03
N ILE A 131 -20.55 18.17 2.01
CA ILE A 131 -19.37 18.78 2.66
C ILE A 131 -19.39 18.51 4.16
N ALA A 132 -20.51 18.78 4.84
CA ALA A 132 -20.63 18.57 6.27
C ALA A 132 -20.40 17.10 6.67
N ALA A 133 -20.89 16.15 5.86
CA ALA A 133 -20.66 14.73 6.09
C ALA A 133 -19.21 14.30 5.80
N ALA A 134 -18.49 14.99 4.92
CA ALA A 134 -17.11 14.68 4.55
C ALA A 134 -16.07 15.17 5.58
N LEU A 135 -16.34 16.24 6.32
CA LEU A 135 -15.42 16.79 7.34
C LEU A 135 -14.85 15.75 8.34
N PRO A 136 -15.67 14.91 9.01
CA PRO A 136 -15.12 13.90 9.92
C PRO A 136 -14.30 12.83 9.19
N VAL A 137 -14.63 12.53 7.94
CA VAL A 137 -13.88 11.60 7.10
C VAL A 137 -12.51 12.18 6.76
N GLU A 138 -12.44 13.46 6.37
CA GLU A 138 -11.21 14.17 6.02
C GLU A 138 -10.16 14.06 7.12
N SER A 139 -10.55 14.37 8.37
CA SER A 139 -9.65 14.30 9.52
C SER A 139 -9.05 12.90 9.71
N VAL A 140 -9.86 11.85 9.56
CA VAL A 140 -9.40 10.46 9.66
C VAL A 140 -8.44 10.13 8.51
N ILE A 141 -8.80 10.43 7.27
CA ILE A 141 -7.97 10.17 6.09
C ILE A 141 -6.64 10.91 6.17
N MET A 142 -6.64 12.18 6.61
CA MET A 142 -5.42 12.97 6.78
C MET A 142 -4.44 12.37 7.79
N ASN A 143 -4.95 11.68 8.82
CA ASN A 143 -4.12 10.98 9.79
C ASN A 143 -3.62 9.63 9.25
N LEU A 144 -4.48 8.89 8.54
CA LEU A 144 -4.11 7.57 8.00
C LEU A 144 -3.12 7.64 6.85
N GLN A 145 -3.24 8.64 5.95
CA GLN A 145 -2.28 8.79 4.85
C GLN A 145 -0.85 9.01 5.35
N LYS A 146 -0.66 9.65 6.52
CA LYS A 146 0.66 9.86 7.13
C LYS A 146 1.30 8.56 7.64
N LYS A 147 0.49 7.53 7.86
CA LYS A 147 0.93 6.20 8.31
C LYS A 147 1.28 5.26 7.14
N LEU A 148 1.03 5.68 5.90
CA LEU A 148 1.35 4.91 4.70
C LEU A 148 2.51 5.57 3.95
N PRO A 149 3.47 4.79 3.42
CA PRO A 149 4.47 5.32 2.49
C PRO A 149 3.78 5.94 1.26
N LYS A 150 4.30 7.06 0.74
CA LYS A 150 3.76 7.69 -0.48
C LYS A 150 3.83 6.79 -1.71
N THR A 151 4.75 5.83 -1.72
CA THR A 151 4.90 4.85 -2.81
C THR A 151 3.94 3.66 -2.68
N ASP A 152 3.22 3.55 -1.55
CA ASP A 152 2.25 2.49 -1.28
C ASP A 152 0.97 2.72 -2.09
N PRO A 153 0.56 1.78 -2.96
CA PRO A 153 -0.69 1.90 -3.72
C PRO A 153 -1.94 2.11 -2.85
N ARG A 154 -1.93 1.67 -1.58
CA ARG A 154 -3.03 1.93 -0.64
C ARG A 154 -3.12 3.40 -0.25
N HIS A 155 -1.98 4.11 -0.18
CA HIS A 155 -1.96 5.56 0.03
C HIS A 155 -2.68 6.24 -1.13
N ASP A 156 -2.31 5.92 -2.37
CA ASP A 156 -2.91 6.49 -3.57
C ASP A 156 -4.41 6.19 -3.65
N LEU A 157 -4.82 4.94 -3.41
CA LEU A 157 -6.24 4.58 -3.41
C LEU A 157 -7.02 5.34 -2.33
N LEU A 158 -6.48 5.47 -1.12
CA LEU A 158 -7.14 6.14 -0.01
C LEU A 158 -7.34 7.64 -0.30
N VAL A 159 -6.28 8.34 -0.68
CA VAL A 159 -6.31 9.78 -0.93
C VAL A 159 -7.18 10.11 -2.14
N ASN A 160 -6.97 9.41 -3.27
CA ASN A 160 -7.72 9.66 -4.49
C ASN A 160 -9.21 9.26 -4.37
N THR A 161 -9.57 8.36 -3.45
CA THR A 161 -10.99 8.09 -3.13
C THR A 161 -11.62 9.31 -2.48
N PHE A 162 -10.96 9.88 -1.48
CA PHE A 162 -11.51 11.00 -0.73
C PHE A 162 -11.52 12.32 -1.54
N GLU A 163 -10.45 12.61 -2.28
CA GLU A 163 -10.40 13.75 -3.19
C GLU A 163 -11.55 13.73 -4.21
N ALA A 164 -11.94 12.55 -4.71
CA ALA A 164 -13.06 12.44 -5.63
C ALA A 164 -14.40 12.87 -5.00
N TYR A 165 -14.64 12.58 -3.71
CA TYR A 165 -15.80 13.10 -2.99
C TYR A 165 -15.72 14.61 -2.77
N GLN A 166 -14.54 15.15 -2.43
CA GLN A 166 -14.35 16.59 -2.25
C GLN A 166 -14.57 17.35 -3.56
N ASN A 167 -14.03 16.83 -4.67
CA ASN A 167 -14.23 17.39 -6.00
C ASN A 167 -15.70 17.31 -6.43
N ALA A 168 -16.39 16.21 -6.13
CA ALA A 168 -17.83 16.11 -6.39
C ALA A 168 -18.61 17.19 -5.61
N ALA A 169 -18.29 17.39 -4.33
CA ALA A 169 -18.91 18.43 -3.52
C ALA A 169 -18.61 19.84 -4.06
N ALA A 170 -17.39 20.09 -4.55
CA ALA A 170 -17.02 21.37 -5.17
C ALA A 170 -17.82 21.63 -6.46
N VAL A 171 -17.99 20.61 -7.32
CA VAL A 171 -18.82 20.71 -8.53
C VAL A 171 -20.28 20.98 -8.16
N MET A 172 -20.83 20.26 -7.18
CA MET A 172 -22.20 20.49 -6.70
C MET A 172 -22.38 21.93 -6.21
N LYS A 173 -21.43 22.43 -5.40
CA LYS A 173 -21.46 23.81 -4.90
C LYS A 173 -21.38 24.83 -6.02
N ALA A 174 -20.55 24.60 -7.04
CA ALA A 174 -20.46 25.47 -8.19
C ALA A 174 -21.78 25.52 -8.98
N ASN A 175 -22.43 24.37 -9.19
CA ASN A 175 -23.74 24.29 -9.83
C ASN A 175 -24.82 25.03 -9.04
N GLU A 176 -24.88 24.82 -7.71
CA GLU A 176 -25.82 25.52 -6.82
C GLU A 176 -25.63 27.04 -6.82
N GLN A 177 -24.41 27.52 -7.09
CA GLN A 177 -24.09 28.95 -7.23
C GLN A 177 -24.25 29.49 -8.66
N GLY A 178 -24.71 28.68 -9.62
CA GLY A 178 -24.81 29.07 -11.03
C GLY A 178 -23.46 29.27 -11.73
N LYS A 179 -22.37 28.74 -11.17
CA LYS A 179 -20.99 28.84 -11.69
C LYS A 179 -20.50 27.56 -12.38
N GLY A 180 -21.25 26.48 -12.30
CA GLY A 180 -20.94 25.21 -12.96
C GLY A 180 -21.73 25.00 -14.25
N ASN A 181 -21.54 23.86 -14.89
CA ASN A 181 -22.22 23.48 -16.13
C ASN A 181 -23.60 22.83 -15.91
N GLY A 182 -24.04 22.71 -14.66
CA GLY A 182 -25.31 22.06 -14.28
C GLY A 182 -25.24 20.53 -14.26
N GLU A 183 -24.13 19.91 -14.66
CA GLU A 183 -23.99 18.46 -14.66
C GLU A 183 -23.72 17.90 -13.26
N ARG A 184 -24.36 16.78 -12.94
CA ARG A 184 -24.08 16.06 -11.69
C ARG A 184 -22.71 15.37 -11.79
N PRO A 185 -21.91 15.36 -10.71
CA PRO A 185 -20.56 14.78 -10.70
C PRO A 185 -20.56 13.24 -10.62
N ILE A 186 -21.35 12.57 -11.46
CA ILE A 186 -21.56 11.12 -11.43
C ILE A 186 -20.24 10.37 -11.64
N ALA A 187 -19.41 10.82 -12.59
CA ALA A 187 -18.11 10.21 -12.87
C ALA A 187 -17.16 10.27 -11.66
N LEU A 188 -17.15 11.37 -10.91
CA LEU A 188 -16.32 11.53 -9.72
C LEU A 188 -16.78 10.55 -8.61
N ILE A 189 -18.09 10.46 -8.37
CA ILE A 189 -18.64 9.54 -7.38
C ILE A 189 -18.40 8.07 -7.77
N ALA A 190 -18.61 7.72 -9.04
CA ALA A 190 -18.34 6.36 -9.53
C ALA A 190 -16.86 6.00 -9.39
N THR A 191 -15.96 6.94 -9.69
CA THR A 191 -14.51 6.74 -9.53
C THR A 191 -14.13 6.56 -8.06
N ALA A 192 -14.71 7.33 -7.15
CA ALA A 192 -14.52 7.16 -5.71
C ALA A 192 -14.94 5.76 -5.26
N GLN A 193 -16.12 5.29 -5.69
CA GLN A 193 -16.67 3.97 -5.36
C GLN A 193 -15.79 2.83 -5.87
N LEU A 194 -15.25 2.94 -7.09
CA LEU A 194 -14.34 1.94 -7.66
C LEU A 194 -13.03 1.85 -6.87
N ARG A 195 -12.41 2.99 -6.54
CA ARG A 195 -11.15 3.02 -5.76
C ARG A 195 -11.36 2.49 -4.34
N LYS A 196 -12.47 2.87 -3.71
CA LYS A 196 -12.92 2.34 -2.42
C LYS A 196 -13.07 0.83 -2.47
N HIS A 197 -13.77 0.30 -3.48
CA HIS A 197 -13.96 -1.15 -3.65
C HIS A 197 -12.63 -1.88 -3.76
N LEU A 198 -11.73 -1.41 -4.63
CA LEU A 198 -10.40 -1.99 -4.75
C LEU A 198 -9.63 -1.98 -3.42
N LEU A 199 -9.62 -0.84 -2.72
CA LEU A 199 -8.91 -0.73 -1.46
C LEU A 199 -9.50 -1.66 -0.40
N THR A 200 -10.83 -1.78 -0.31
CA THR A 200 -11.49 -2.72 0.59
C THR A 200 -11.05 -4.16 0.28
N LYS A 201 -11.07 -4.58 -0.99
CA LYS A 201 -10.65 -5.93 -1.39
C LYS A 201 -9.18 -6.22 -1.09
N ILE A 202 -8.33 -5.21 -1.21
CA ILE A 202 -6.93 -5.29 -0.79
C ILE A 202 -6.83 -5.52 0.71
N LEU A 203 -7.50 -4.70 1.52
CA LEU A 203 -7.41 -4.77 2.99
C LEU A 203 -8.06 -6.04 3.58
N GLU A 204 -9.05 -6.61 2.89
CA GLU A 204 -9.66 -7.89 3.25
C GLU A 204 -8.87 -9.10 2.75
N GLY A 205 -7.88 -8.90 1.88
CA GLY A 205 -7.17 -9.99 1.20
C GLY A 205 -8.08 -10.85 0.31
N SER A 206 -9.21 -10.30 -0.15
CA SER A 206 -10.33 -11.03 -0.77
C SER A 206 -10.46 -10.83 -2.28
N MET A 207 -9.44 -10.23 -2.94
CA MET A 207 -9.46 -9.96 -4.38
C MET A 207 -9.55 -11.22 -5.25
N THR A 208 -10.47 -11.22 -6.21
CA THR A 208 -10.54 -12.25 -7.27
C THR A 208 -9.40 -12.09 -8.28
N PRO A 209 -9.09 -13.10 -9.12
CA PRO A 209 -8.10 -12.98 -10.20
C PRO A 209 -8.37 -11.82 -11.18
N GLU A 210 -9.64 -11.57 -11.50
CA GLU A 210 -10.08 -10.49 -12.38
C GLU A 210 -9.84 -9.12 -11.72
N GLU A 211 -10.19 -9.00 -10.44
CA GLU A 211 -9.94 -7.78 -9.65
C GLU A 211 -8.44 -7.49 -9.53
N LYS A 212 -7.60 -8.52 -9.35
CA LYS A 212 -6.13 -8.37 -9.37
C LYS A 212 -5.63 -7.90 -10.74
N THR A 213 -6.17 -8.46 -11.83
CA THR A 213 -5.83 -8.05 -13.19
C THR A 213 -6.16 -6.57 -13.41
N PHE A 214 -7.35 -6.14 -12.98
CA PHE A 214 -7.75 -4.74 -13.03
C PHE A 214 -6.83 -3.85 -12.19
N TYR A 215 -6.51 -4.25 -10.96
CA TYR A 215 -5.59 -3.52 -10.09
C TYR A 215 -4.20 -3.34 -10.73
N TYR A 216 -3.61 -4.39 -11.29
CA TYR A 216 -2.30 -4.29 -11.93
C TYR A 216 -2.36 -3.42 -13.20
N GLY A 217 -3.45 -3.49 -13.96
CA GLY A 217 -3.69 -2.60 -15.10
C GLY A 217 -3.77 -1.13 -14.67
N TRP A 218 -4.56 -0.84 -13.64
CA TRP A 218 -4.65 0.49 -13.04
C TRP A 218 -3.29 0.99 -12.53
N ARG A 219 -2.53 0.14 -11.83
CA ARG A 219 -1.22 0.53 -11.29
C ARG A 219 -0.23 0.84 -12.41
N LYS A 220 -0.21 0.04 -13.48
CA LYS A 220 0.66 0.26 -14.65
C LYS A 220 0.37 1.60 -15.34
N ALA A 221 -0.91 1.95 -15.48
CA ALA A 221 -1.32 3.22 -16.09
C ALA A 221 -0.86 4.45 -15.29
N LEU A 222 -0.74 4.34 -13.96
CA LEU A 222 -0.22 5.42 -13.12
C LEU A 222 1.30 5.57 -13.20
N THR A 223 2.03 4.49 -13.47
CA THR A 223 3.50 4.50 -13.52
C THR A 223 4.06 4.85 -14.90
N ASN A 224 3.26 4.70 -15.96
CA ASN A 224 3.61 5.07 -17.34
C ASN A 224 2.51 6.01 -17.90
N PRO A 225 2.53 7.31 -17.51
CA PRO A 225 1.60 8.30 -18.04
C PRO A 225 1.81 8.60 -19.52
#